data_AF-X1T2F4-F1
#
_entry.id   AF-X1T2F4-F1
#
_cell.length_a   1.000
_cell.length_b   1.000
_cell.length_c   1.000
_cell.angle_alpha   90.00
_cell.angle_beta   90.00
_cell.angle_gamma   90.00
#
_symmetry.space_group_name_H-M   'P 1'
#
loop_
_entity.id
_entity.type
_entity.pdbx_description
1 polymer ?
#
loop_
_entity_poly.entity_id
_entity_poly.type
_entity_poly.pdbx_seq_one_letter_code
_entity_poly.pdbx_strand_id
1 'polypeptide(L)'
;MPNSWPGKMGCHKDAFSNLGRLQSELFRAVRLVVDTGLHDKKWTREEAIVYMQKKTGLPESEIVAEIERYLVQPGQACAYKVGMIKILELRDRAQRKLGEAFDIRAFHEIVLKNGSVPLSILERIVEEFIEERKSG
;
A
#
# COMPACT_ATOMS: atom_id res chain seq x y z
N MET A 1 -19.61 7.66 -2.62
CA MET A 1 -18.76 8.52 -3.47
C MET A 1 -17.34 7.94 -3.60
N PRO A 2 -16.67 7.98 -4.77
CA PRO A 2 -15.39 7.31 -5.02
C PRO A 2 -14.12 8.05 -4.53
N ASN A 3 -14.25 9.19 -3.84
CA ASN A 3 -13.26 10.28 -3.88
C ASN A 3 -12.33 10.43 -2.67
N SER A 4 -12.04 9.36 -1.92
CA SER A 4 -11.35 9.48 -0.62
C SER A 4 -9.82 9.38 -0.62
N TRP A 5 -9.19 9.34 -1.80
CA TRP A 5 -7.74 9.23 -1.94
C TRP A 5 -7.17 10.55 -2.48
N PRO A 6 -5.93 10.97 -2.17
CA PRO A 6 -5.38 12.26 -2.63
C PRO A 6 -5.49 12.47 -4.15
N GLY A 7 -5.30 11.40 -4.93
CA GLY A 7 -5.57 11.36 -6.38
C GLY A 7 -6.99 11.75 -6.79
N LYS A 8 -7.98 11.39 -5.97
CA LYS A 8 -9.41 11.60 -6.23
C LYS A 8 -10.01 12.77 -5.44
N MET A 9 -9.26 13.34 -4.49
CA MET A 9 -9.57 14.61 -3.82
C MET A 9 -9.12 15.84 -4.64
N GLY A 10 -8.63 15.62 -5.87
CA GLY A 10 -8.14 16.69 -6.73
C GLY A 10 -6.80 17.28 -6.29
N CYS A 11 -5.99 16.54 -5.52
CA CYS A 11 -4.65 16.98 -5.12
C CYS A 11 -3.60 16.85 -6.26
N HIS A 12 -3.91 16.06 -7.29
CA HIS A 12 -3.07 15.87 -8.48
C HIS A 12 -3.81 16.42 -9.71
N LYS A 13 -3.86 17.76 -9.83
CA LYS A 13 -4.67 18.45 -10.84
C LYS A 13 -4.07 18.38 -12.24
N ASP A 14 -2.76 18.21 -12.35
CA ASP A 14 -2.04 18.12 -13.61
C ASP A 14 -1.47 16.71 -13.84
N ALA A 15 -1.21 16.40 -15.12
CA ALA A 15 -0.75 15.09 -15.55
C ALA A 15 0.61 14.70 -14.96
N PHE A 16 1.51 15.66 -14.72
CA PHE A 16 2.83 15.41 -14.15
C PHE A 16 2.76 15.06 -12.67
N SER A 17 1.89 15.74 -11.92
CA SER A 17 1.63 15.41 -10.51
C SER A 17 1.05 14.00 -10.35
N ASN A 18 0.14 13.57 -11.23
CA ASN A 18 -0.36 12.19 -11.22
C ASN A 18 0.70 11.17 -11.68
N LEU A 19 1.57 11.54 -12.63
CA LEU A 19 2.71 10.72 -13.03
C LEU A 19 3.66 10.46 -11.85
N GLY A 20 4.00 11.49 -11.06
CA GLY A 20 4.84 11.33 -9.86
C GLY A 20 4.19 10.41 -8.81
N ARG A 21 2.87 10.51 -8.62
CA ARG A 21 2.11 9.59 -7.75
C ARG A 21 2.20 8.15 -8.26
N LEU A 22 2.03 7.93 -9.56
CA LEU A 22 2.12 6.61 -10.20
C LEU A 22 3.54 6.04 -10.13
N GLN A 23 4.57 6.86 -10.34
CA GLN A 23 5.97 6.44 -10.20
C GLN A 23 6.26 6.01 -8.75
N SER A 24 5.78 6.78 -7.78
CA SER A 24 5.89 6.46 -6.35
C SER A 24 5.14 5.18 -5.96
N GLU A 25 4.03 4.90 -6.62
CA GLU A 25 3.26 3.67 -6.43
C GLU A 25 3.96 2.46 -7.07
N LEU A 26 4.48 2.64 -8.29
CA LEU A 26 5.24 1.63 -9.02
C LEU A 26 6.50 1.22 -8.26
N PHE A 27 7.23 2.17 -7.70
CA PHE A 27 8.41 1.89 -6.88
C PHE A 27 8.07 0.96 -5.70
N ARG A 28 6.97 1.23 -4.99
CA ARG A 28 6.50 0.38 -3.87
C ARG A 28 5.98 -0.98 -4.33
N ALA A 29 5.48 -1.09 -5.55
CA ALA A 29 5.12 -2.39 -6.14
C ALA A 29 6.38 -3.19 -6.50
N VAL A 30 7.40 -2.55 -7.07
CA VAL A 30 8.69 -3.19 -7.39
C VAL A 30 9.37 -3.71 -6.12
N ARG A 31 9.24 -3.01 -4.99
CA ARG A 31 9.71 -3.48 -3.67
C ARG A 31 9.22 -4.88 -3.30
N LEU A 32 7.95 -5.21 -3.59
CA LEU A 32 7.43 -6.56 -3.35
C LEU A 32 8.18 -7.62 -4.16
N VAL A 33 8.50 -7.29 -5.42
CA VAL A 33 9.15 -8.22 -6.34
C VAL A 33 10.61 -8.42 -5.97
N VAL A 34 11.35 -7.35 -5.68
CA VAL A 34 12.79 -7.48 -5.37
C VAL A 34 13.03 -8.09 -3.99
N ASP A 35 12.22 -7.75 -2.98
CA ASP A 35 12.39 -8.30 -1.63
C ASP A 35 12.09 -9.81 -1.59
N THR A 36 10.98 -10.25 -2.21
CA THR A 36 10.70 -11.69 -2.36
C THR A 36 11.65 -12.36 -3.35
N GLY A 37 12.11 -11.64 -4.37
CA GLY A 37 13.16 -12.07 -5.29
C GLY A 37 14.42 -12.48 -4.56
N LEU A 38 14.96 -11.58 -3.72
CA LEU A 38 16.16 -11.79 -2.92
C LEU A 38 15.98 -12.90 -1.88
N HIS A 39 14.88 -12.87 -1.12
CA HIS A 39 14.76 -13.67 0.11
C HIS A 39 14.02 -15.01 -0.05
N ASP A 40 13.23 -15.19 -1.11
CA ASP A 40 12.49 -16.43 -1.40
C ASP A 40 12.90 -17.04 -2.75
N LYS A 41 13.02 -16.22 -3.80
CA LYS A 41 13.39 -16.69 -5.15
C LYS A 41 14.89 -16.79 -5.41
N LYS A 42 15.71 -16.50 -4.39
CA LYS A 42 17.18 -16.61 -4.43
C LYS A 42 17.84 -15.76 -5.53
N TRP A 43 17.25 -14.61 -5.85
CA TRP A 43 17.91 -13.65 -6.73
C TRP A 43 19.20 -13.14 -6.10
N THR A 44 20.20 -12.95 -6.94
CA THR A 44 21.41 -12.21 -6.62
C THR A 44 21.11 -10.72 -6.43
N ARG A 45 22.02 -10.01 -5.77
CA ARG A 45 21.97 -8.55 -5.63
C ARG A 45 21.88 -7.88 -7.00
N GLU A 46 22.65 -8.35 -7.97
CA GLU A 46 22.76 -7.80 -9.31
C GLU A 46 21.46 -8.00 -10.10
N GLU A 47 20.83 -9.18 -10.02
CA GLU A 47 19.51 -9.42 -10.64
C GLU A 47 18.44 -8.47 -10.10
N ALA A 48 18.43 -8.21 -8.79
CA ALA A 48 17.49 -7.27 -8.17
C ALA A 48 17.73 -5.82 -8.60
N ILE A 49 19.00 -5.38 -8.72
CA ILE A 49 19.37 -4.05 -9.24
C ILE A 49 18.89 -3.88 -10.68
N VAL A 50 19.21 -4.85 -11.56
CA VAL A 50 18.83 -4.82 -12.98
C VAL A 50 17.31 -4.77 -13.12
N TYR A 51 16.59 -5.56 -12.32
CA TYR A 51 15.12 -5.55 -12.33
C TYR A 51 14.56 -4.19 -11.92
N MET A 52 15.03 -3.62 -10.81
CA MET A 52 14.52 -2.34 -10.31
C MET A 52 14.84 -1.20 -11.30
N GLN A 53 16.05 -1.16 -11.86
CA GLN A 53 16.47 -0.15 -12.85
C GLN A 53 15.57 -0.16 -14.09
N LYS A 54 15.26 -1.35 -14.62
CA LYS A 54 14.39 -1.51 -15.79
C LYS A 54 12.95 -1.07 -15.53
N LYS A 55 12.49 -1.05 -14.27
CA LYS A 55 11.09 -0.79 -13.92
C LYS A 55 10.82 0.62 -13.41
N THR A 56 11.75 1.25 -12.70
CA THR A 56 11.47 2.49 -11.95
C THR A 56 12.07 3.74 -12.59
N GLY A 57 13.12 3.60 -13.41
CA GLY A 57 13.86 4.72 -13.97
C GLY A 57 14.62 5.56 -12.92
N LEU A 58 14.84 5.01 -11.72
CA LEU A 58 15.60 5.67 -10.66
C LEU A 58 17.11 5.65 -10.96
N PRO A 59 17.89 6.61 -10.40
CA PRO A 59 19.34 6.57 -10.47
C PRO A 59 19.92 5.28 -9.88
N GLU A 60 20.98 4.77 -10.50
CA GLU A 60 21.62 3.51 -10.08
C GLU A 60 22.09 3.55 -8.63
N SER A 61 22.65 4.67 -8.18
CA SER A 61 23.11 4.85 -6.80
C SER A 61 21.98 4.70 -5.77
N GLU A 62 20.76 5.17 -6.08
CA GLU A 62 19.60 5.01 -5.22
C GLU A 62 19.11 3.56 -5.21
N ILE A 63 19.11 2.90 -6.37
CA ILE A 63 18.70 1.50 -6.49
C ILE A 63 19.64 0.60 -5.69
N VAL A 64 20.94 0.78 -5.85
CA VAL A 64 21.96 0.01 -5.12
C VAL A 64 21.75 0.14 -3.61
N ALA A 65 21.61 1.36 -3.11
CA ALA A 65 21.39 1.61 -1.69
C ALA A 65 20.10 0.93 -1.18
N GLU A 66 19.02 0.95 -1.96
CA GLU A 66 17.76 0.30 -1.60
C GLU A 66 17.87 -1.23 -1.59
N ILE A 67 18.50 -1.84 -2.61
CA ILE A 67 18.70 -3.29 -2.67
C ILE A 67 19.56 -3.78 -1.50
N GLU A 68 20.64 -3.07 -1.18
CA GLU A 68 21.50 -3.40 -0.04
C GLU A 68 20.76 -3.27 1.29
N ARG A 69 19.87 -2.28 1.42
CA ARG A 69 18.99 -2.17 2.59
C ARG A 69 18.04 -3.36 2.71
N TYR A 70 17.48 -3.85 1.60
CA TYR A 70 16.57 -5.00 1.61
C TYR A 70 17.29 -6.29 2.00
N LEU A 71 18.56 -6.45 1.61
CA LEU A 71 19.37 -7.61 2.00
C LEU A 71 19.50 -7.74 3.52
N VAL A 72 19.62 -6.63 4.25
CA VAL A 72 19.78 -6.62 5.72
C VAL A 72 18.47 -6.43 6.50
N GLN A 73 17.36 -6.13 5.81
CA GLN A 73 16.02 -5.93 6.40
C GLN A 73 14.93 -6.69 5.62
N PRO A 74 14.94 -8.04 5.66
CA PRO A 74 13.98 -8.86 4.91
C PRO A 74 12.53 -8.53 5.30
N GLY A 75 11.66 -8.35 4.29
CA GLY A 75 10.23 -8.13 4.48
C GLY A 75 9.82 -6.67 4.76
N GLN A 76 10.75 -5.80 5.15
CA GLN A 76 10.45 -4.40 5.46
C GLN A 76 9.91 -3.66 4.23
N ALA A 77 10.50 -3.92 3.05
CA ALA A 77 10.10 -3.30 1.79
C ALA A 77 8.67 -3.73 1.38
N CYS A 78 8.25 -4.95 1.73
CA CYS A 78 6.93 -5.48 1.44
C CYS A 78 5.81 -4.78 2.24
N ALA A 79 6.11 -4.34 3.47
CA ALA A 79 5.12 -3.78 4.39
C ALA A 79 4.32 -2.60 3.79
N TYR A 80 4.97 -1.75 2.98
CA TYR A 80 4.32 -0.59 2.36
C TYR A 80 3.12 -0.97 1.49
N LYS A 81 3.33 -1.87 0.53
CA LYS A 81 2.29 -2.19 -0.46
C LYS A 81 1.32 -3.24 0.08
N VAL A 82 1.79 -4.18 0.90
CA VAL A 82 0.90 -5.15 1.60
C VAL A 82 -0.09 -4.42 2.51
N GLY A 83 0.38 -3.49 3.35
CA GLY A 83 -0.50 -2.72 4.23
C GLY A 83 -1.50 -1.86 3.45
N MET A 84 -1.05 -1.17 2.40
CA MET A 84 -1.93 -0.40 1.51
C MET A 84 -3.02 -1.29 0.87
N ILE A 85 -2.63 -2.42 0.29
CA ILE A 85 -3.58 -3.35 -0.35
C ILE A 85 -4.63 -3.81 0.67
N LYS A 86 -4.21 -4.19 1.89
CA LYS A 86 -5.14 -4.65 2.91
C LYS A 86 -6.13 -3.56 3.32
N ILE A 87 -5.68 -2.32 3.53
CA ILE A 87 -6.58 -1.20 3.88
C ILE A 87 -7.59 -0.94 2.75
N LEU A 88 -7.15 -0.99 1.48
CA LEU A 88 -8.04 -0.83 0.34
C LEU A 88 -9.06 -1.97 0.25
N GLU A 89 -8.62 -3.22 0.45
CA GLU A 89 -9.49 -4.39 0.48
C GLU A 89 -10.57 -4.27 1.57
N LEU A 90 -10.18 -3.86 2.78
CA LEU A 90 -11.08 -3.64 3.90
C LEU A 90 -12.08 -2.51 3.63
N ARG A 91 -11.63 -1.42 3.02
CA ARG A 91 -12.53 -0.33 2.61
C ARG A 91 -13.54 -0.80 1.58
N ASP A 92 -13.10 -1.51 0.54
CA ASP A 92 -13.97 -2.00 -0.52
C ASP A 92 -14.94 -3.07 0.01
N ARG A 93 -14.52 -3.86 1.01
CA ARG A 93 -15.39 -4.79 1.76
C ARG A 93 -16.47 -4.02 2.54
N ALA A 94 -16.10 -2.99 3.29
CA ALA A 94 -17.04 -2.16 4.05
C ALA A 94 -18.05 -1.45 3.13
N GLN A 95 -17.58 -0.89 2.00
CA GLN A 95 -18.44 -0.27 0.98
C GLN A 95 -19.48 -1.25 0.43
N ARG A 96 -19.06 -2.48 0.08
CA ARG A 96 -19.98 -3.50 -0.42
C ARG A 96 -20.99 -3.96 0.63
N LYS A 97 -20.58 -4.07 1.90
CA LYS A 97 -21.43 -4.59 2.98
C LYS A 97 -22.42 -3.58 3.54
N LEU A 98 -22.06 -2.29 3.53
CA LEU A 98 -22.89 -1.21 4.08
C LEU A 98 -23.68 -0.45 3.01
N GLY A 99 -23.28 -0.51 1.73
CA GLY A 99 -23.99 0.15 0.64
C GLY A 99 -24.14 1.66 0.89
N GLU A 100 -25.37 2.15 0.91
CA GLU A 100 -25.69 3.56 1.16
C GLU A 100 -25.34 4.01 2.59
N ALA A 101 -25.31 3.09 3.55
CA ALA A 101 -24.92 3.38 4.94
C ALA A 101 -23.39 3.56 5.12
N PHE A 102 -22.59 3.37 4.07
CA PHE A 102 -21.14 3.56 4.14
C PHE A 102 -20.76 5.06 4.22
N ASP A 103 -20.22 5.48 5.36
CA ASP A 103 -19.49 6.76 5.49
C ASP A 103 -17.97 6.52 5.52
N ILE A 104 -17.28 7.14 4.58
CA ILE A 104 -15.82 7.10 4.51
C ILE A 104 -15.14 7.78 5.69
N ARG A 105 -15.74 8.82 6.28
CA ARG A 105 -15.18 9.50 7.46
C ARG A 105 -15.18 8.56 8.65
N ALA A 106 -16.27 7.84 8.86
CA ALA A 106 -16.37 6.82 9.89
C ALA A 106 -15.36 5.68 9.65
N PHE A 107 -15.18 5.24 8.40
CA PHE A 107 -14.15 4.26 8.06
C PHE A 107 -12.73 4.77 8.37
N HIS A 108 -12.40 6.01 8.04
CA HIS A 108 -11.08 6.57 8.39
C HIS A 108 -10.90 6.73 9.90
N GLU A 109 -11.96 7.09 10.63
CA GLU A 109 -11.91 7.19 12.08
C GLU A 109 -11.54 5.85 12.71
N ILE A 110 -12.22 4.76 12.37
CA ILE A 110 -11.94 3.44 12.97
C ILE A 110 -10.55 2.92 12.61
N VAL A 111 -10.05 3.24 11.41
CA VAL A 111 -8.69 2.85 10.97
C VAL A 111 -7.62 3.61 11.74
N LEU A 112 -7.85 4.88 12.09
CA LEU A 112 -6.83 5.75 12.69
C LEU A 112 -6.89 5.80 14.22
N LYS A 113 -8.08 5.69 14.81
CA LYS A 113 -8.32 5.89 16.26
C LYS A 113 -7.59 4.88 17.14
N ASN A 114 -7.36 3.68 16.64
CA ASN A 114 -6.71 2.59 17.38
C ASN A 114 -5.17 2.62 17.31
N GLY A 115 -4.58 3.64 16.67
CA GLY A 115 -3.14 3.73 16.47
C GLY A 115 -2.59 2.66 15.51
N SER A 116 -1.29 2.39 15.61
CA SER A 116 -0.65 1.35 14.78
C SER A 116 -0.92 -0.04 15.34
N VAL A 117 -1.77 -0.80 14.67
CA VAL A 117 -2.12 -2.18 15.02
C VAL A 117 -1.70 -3.17 13.92
N PRO A 118 -1.48 -4.45 14.25
CA PRO A 118 -1.28 -5.49 13.23
C PRO A 118 -2.46 -5.57 12.25
N LEU A 119 -2.20 -5.96 11.00
CA LEU A 119 -3.24 -6.03 9.95
C LEU A 119 -4.41 -6.96 10.30
N SER A 120 -4.16 -8.03 11.05
CA SER A 120 -5.21 -8.95 11.54
C SER A 120 -6.14 -8.29 12.56
N ILE A 121 -5.58 -7.44 13.44
CA ILE A 121 -6.37 -6.67 14.40
C ILE A 121 -7.15 -5.58 13.69
N LEU A 122 -6.54 -4.90 12.71
CA LEU A 122 -7.25 -3.92 11.87
C LEU A 122 -8.44 -4.55 11.13
N GLU A 123 -8.27 -5.75 10.58
CA GLU A 123 -9.35 -6.48 9.92
C GLU A 123 -10.52 -6.74 10.87
N ARG A 124 -10.24 -7.21 12.10
CA ARG A 124 -11.28 -7.43 13.11
C ARG A 124 -12.01 -6.13 13.48
N ILE A 125 -11.30 -5.03 13.68
CA ILE A 125 -11.90 -3.72 13.97
C ILE A 125 -12.86 -3.28 12.85
N VAL A 126 -12.47 -3.47 11.59
CA VAL A 126 -13.31 -3.14 10.44
C VAL A 126 -14.54 -4.05 10.38
N GLU A 127 -14.39 -5.33 10.70
CA GLU A 127 -15.51 -6.28 10.74
C GLU A 127 -16.53 -5.92 11.83
N GLU A 128 -16.06 -5.62 13.05
CA GLU A 128 -16.91 -5.14 14.15
C GLU A 128 -17.67 -3.87 13.74
N PHE A 129 -16.99 -2.89 13.13
CA PHE A 129 -17.61 -1.68 12.59
C PHE A 129 -18.73 -1.98 11.57
N ILE A 130 -18.53 -2.94 10.67
CA ILE A 130 -19.54 -3.31 9.67
C ILE A 130 -20.76 -3.93 10.35
N GLU A 131 -20.58 -4.79 11.33
CA GLU A 131 -21.70 -5.47 12.01
C GLU A 131 -22.50 -4.53 12.90
N GLU A 132 -21.83 -3.61 13.60
CA GLU A 132 -22.49 -2.54 14.37
C GLU A 132 -23.38 -1.66 13.47
N ARG A 133 -22.88 -1.29 12.28
CA ARG A 133 -23.60 -0.42 11.33
C ARG A 133 -24.73 -1.08 10.57
N LYS A 134 -24.80 -2.41 10.53
CA LYS A 134 -25.95 -3.14 9.98
C LYS A 134 -27.07 -3.35 11.00
N SER A 135 -26.71 -3.36 12.28
CA SER A 135 -27.62 -3.69 13.38
C SER A 135 -28.41 -2.48 13.89
N GLY A 136 -28.05 -1.26 13.47
CA GLY A 136 -28.77 -0.01 13.76
C GLY A 136 -29.35 0.60 12.50
#